data_AF-A0AAE4NK20-F1
#
_entry.id   AF-A0AAE4NK20-F1
#
_cell.length_a   1.000
_cell.length_b   1.000
_cell.length_c   1.000
_cell.angle_alpha   90.00
_cell.angle_beta   90.00
_cell.angle_gamma   90.00
#
_symmetry.space_group_name_H-M   'P 1'
#
loop_
_entity.id
_entity.type
_entity.pdbx_description
1 polymer ?
#
loop_
_entity_poly.entity_id
_entity_poly.type
_entity_poly.pdbx_seq_one_letter_code
_entity_poly.pdbx_strand_id
1 'polypeptide(L)'
;MIKKGLRLLAPLAVAALFTPVAHAGDIPPMPQAYPISNLYKSCSAAGDNAEREWRFAETGRRYMSDGTLQFKNTTNQEVPYTAEVETGTNHEIDANSKAKLPSGWDTTAKSDIGLKMTNGWRDKESFGPVKLKPGESFRVEYGVIEKDFISMFVGCNDDRLENIPGANVIRGKGPAERYAFAYIIKADGSVSDLAMEIPSRSPGANSKPIEGNYTSVSGPSLEKIADPKKDEIMQPAADLQRDPSWPKEGDKCEAGDSSWYPLDITAVKPTYRKAGYSTDFLNWSKGDYEFAPVTDFVVGAEHAPYTNWQGNRGDIPKGWLESVGAVKRAYMPVGTELKHVDLKPGERVRVEYGTTMTRINYRELHCGKSGNYDLTSAYKQTSAPSGFWAEAKITDKAGNTRTEDVTPDEFRDLPVPTQTIY
;
A
#
# COMPACT_ATOMS: atom_id res chain seq x y z
N MET A 1 -50.42 55.89 -22.67
CA MET A 1 -49.45 56.43 -23.63
C MET A 1 -48.04 56.25 -23.10
N ILE A 2 -47.25 55.47 -23.85
CA ILE A 2 -45.78 55.49 -24.07
C ILE A 2 -44.83 55.67 -22.88
N LYS A 3 -43.91 54.70 -22.76
CA LYS A 3 -42.43 54.77 -22.50
C LYS A 3 -42.09 53.68 -21.47
N LYS A 4 -41.15 52.75 -21.66
CA LYS A 4 -39.95 52.57 -22.51
C LYS A 4 -39.61 51.08 -22.47
N GLY A 5 -38.91 50.54 -23.47
CA GLY A 5 -38.24 49.25 -23.29
C GLY A 5 -37.81 48.51 -24.54
N LEU A 6 -37.12 49.17 -25.48
CA LEU A 6 -36.36 48.46 -26.50
C LEU A 6 -35.08 47.93 -25.85
N ARG A 7 -34.97 46.62 -25.64
CA ARG A 7 -33.69 45.94 -25.42
C ARG A 7 -33.61 44.80 -26.43
N LEU A 8 -32.67 44.93 -27.36
CA LEU A 8 -32.19 43.86 -28.21
C LEU A 8 -31.79 42.67 -27.33
N LEU A 9 -32.36 41.51 -27.59
CA LEU A 9 -31.81 40.22 -27.18
C LEU A 9 -30.61 39.94 -28.11
N ALA A 10 -29.41 40.22 -27.62
CA ALA A 10 -28.19 39.69 -28.22
C ALA A 10 -28.08 38.20 -27.90
N PRO A 11 -27.72 37.33 -28.85
CA PRO A 11 -27.44 35.93 -28.56
C PRO A 11 -26.21 35.85 -27.64
N LEU A 12 -26.38 35.14 -26.52
CA LEU A 12 -25.33 34.76 -25.59
C LEU A 12 -24.23 34.01 -26.34
N ALA A 13 -23.10 34.68 -26.57
CA ALA A 13 -21.84 34.00 -26.81
C ALA A 13 -21.43 33.35 -25.48
N VAL A 14 -21.79 32.09 -25.29
CA VAL A 14 -21.19 31.27 -24.23
C VAL A 14 -19.77 30.97 -24.70
N ALA A 15 -18.83 31.77 -24.20
CA ALA A 15 -17.42 31.49 -24.33
C ALA A 15 -17.15 30.09 -23.75
N ALA A 16 -16.86 29.14 -24.63
CA ALA A 16 -16.29 27.85 -24.28
C ALA A 16 -14.87 28.09 -23.76
N LEU A 17 -14.76 28.39 -22.47
CA LEU A 17 -13.53 28.31 -21.71
C LEU A 17 -13.85 27.42 -20.54
N PHE A 18 -13.34 26.19 -20.60
CA PHE A 18 -12.81 25.36 -19.51
C PHE A 18 -12.61 23.98 -20.12
N THR A 19 -11.49 23.80 -20.80
CA THR A 19 -10.85 22.49 -20.80
C THR A 19 -10.54 22.18 -19.33
N PRO A 20 -10.93 21.03 -18.78
CA PRO A 20 -10.28 20.56 -17.58
C PRO A 20 -8.84 20.24 -17.99
N VAL A 21 -7.94 21.17 -17.73
CA VAL A 21 -6.52 20.88 -17.63
C VAL A 21 -6.43 19.80 -16.56
N ALA A 22 -5.98 18.61 -16.97
CA ALA A 22 -5.64 17.55 -16.04
C ALA A 22 -4.70 18.14 -14.99
N HIS A 23 -5.20 18.34 -13.77
CA HIS A 23 -4.39 18.83 -12.68
C HIS A 23 -3.34 17.77 -12.41
N ALA A 24 -2.08 18.13 -12.66
CA ALA A 24 -0.89 17.44 -12.19
C ALA A 24 -0.75 17.54 -10.65
N GLY A 25 -1.84 17.31 -9.92
CA GLY A 25 -1.99 17.53 -8.49
C GLY A 25 -1.95 16.27 -7.62
N ASP A 26 -2.06 15.07 -8.19
CA ASP A 26 -2.25 13.84 -7.40
C ASP A 26 -1.06 12.85 -7.48
N ILE A 27 0.10 13.29 -7.95
CA ILE A 27 1.30 12.48 -7.97
C ILE A 27 2.14 12.87 -6.74
N PRO A 28 2.10 12.13 -5.62
CA PRO A 28 2.99 12.41 -4.50
C PRO A 28 4.44 12.41 -5.00
N PRO A 29 5.26 13.41 -4.64
CA PRO A 29 6.60 13.63 -5.20
C PRO A 29 7.59 12.52 -4.84
N MET A 30 7.27 11.68 -3.85
CA MET A 30 8.03 10.48 -3.52
C MET A 30 7.27 9.22 -3.95
N PRO A 31 7.95 8.23 -4.55
CA PRO A 31 7.33 6.93 -4.81
C PRO A 31 6.82 6.37 -3.48
N GLN A 32 5.62 5.79 -3.48
CA GLN A 32 5.27 4.85 -2.42
C GLN A 32 6.37 3.78 -2.40
N ALA A 33 6.88 3.45 -1.23
CA ALA A 33 7.84 2.37 -1.07
C ALA A 33 7.16 1.07 -1.54
N TYR A 34 7.56 0.56 -2.69
CA TYR A 34 7.01 -0.68 -3.25
C TYR A 34 8.04 -1.82 -3.16
N PRO A 35 7.58 -3.09 -3.14
CA PRO A 35 8.45 -4.26 -3.16
C PRO A 35 9.39 -4.29 -4.35
N ILE A 36 10.68 -4.04 -4.11
CA ILE A 36 11.74 -4.41 -5.05
C ILE A 36 12.65 -5.36 -4.30
N SER A 37 12.66 -6.63 -4.72
CA SER A 37 13.56 -7.63 -4.19
C SER A 37 15.00 -7.13 -4.29
N ASN A 38 15.74 -7.27 -3.19
CA ASN A 38 17.17 -6.92 -3.09
C ASN A 38 17.52 -5.44 -3.28
N LEU A 39 16.56 -4.51 -3.28
CA LEU A 39 16.86 -3.08 -3.26
C LEU A 39 17.76 -2.74 -2.05
N TYR A 40 18.77 -1.91 -2.27
CA TYR A 40 19.83 -1.53 -1.33
C TYR A 40 20.78 -2.64 -0.86
N LYS A 41 20.60 -3.89 -1.29
CA LYS A 41 21.62 -4.94 -1.09
C LYS A 41 22.80 -4.74 -2.03
N SER A 42 23.90 -5.46 -1.73
CA SER A 42 25.05 -5.47 -2.63
C SER A 42 24.66 -6.04 -4.00
N CYS A 43 25.27 -5.54 -5.07
CA CYS A 43 24.93 -6.00 -6.43
C CYS A 43 25.27 -7.49 -6.60
N SER A 44 26.36 -7.93 -5.96
CA SER A 44 26.73 -9.34 -5.83
C SER A 44 25.69 -10.19 -5.10
N ALA A 45 25.05 -9.67 -4.04
CA ALA A 45 24.01 -10.38 -3.30
C ALA A 45 22.63 -10.30 -3.97
N ALA A 46 22.45 -9.37 -4.90
CA ALA A 46 21.21 -9.19 -5.65
C ALA A 46 21.02 -10.18 -6.81
N GLY A 47 22.07 -10.95 -7.17
CA GLY A 47 22.09 -11.92 -8.28
C GLY A 47 22.44 -11.26 -9.63
N ASP A 48 22.51 -12.06 -10.70
CA ASP A 48 22.90 -11.66 -12.07
C ASP A 48 22.05 -10.53 -12.71
N ASN A 49 21.00 -10.06 -12.02
CA ASN A 49 20.15 -8.93 -12.39
C ASN A 49 20.69 -7.57 -11.89
N ALA A 50 22.01 -7.41 -11.79
CA ALA A 50 22.66 -6.12 -11.51
C ALA A 50 22.67 -5.17 -12.73
N GLU A 51 22.24 -5.66 -13.90
CA GLU A 51 22.04 -4.86 -15.10
C GLU A 51 20.93 -3.82 -14.91
N ARG A 52 21.05 -2.69 -15.62
CA ARG A 52 20.08 -1.60 -15.51
C ARG A 52 18.77 -2.01 -16.17
N GLU A 53 17.70 -2.11 -15.41
CA GLU A 53 16.41 -2.55 -15.92
C GLU A 53 15.22 -1.86 -15.27
N TRP A 54 14.08 -1.90 -15.96
CA TRP A 54 12.81 -1.46 -15.41
C TRP A 54 12.23 -2.55 -14.50
N ARG A 55 11.98 -2.18 -13.24
CA ARG A 55 11.20 -2.98 -12.29
C ARG A 55 9.78 -2.47 -12.24
N PHE A 56 8.84 -3.38 -12.10
CA PHE A 56 7.41 -3.09 -12.01
C PHE A 56 6.88 -3.65 -10.70
N ALA A 57 5.96 -2.93 -10.07
CA ALA A 57 5.24 -3.45 -8.93
C ALA A 57 3.79 -2.99 -8.93
N GLU A 58 2.96 -3.88 -8.41
CA GLU A 58 1.58 -3.58 -8.08
C GLU A 58 1.50 -2.80 -6.77
N THR A 59 0.78 -1.68 -6.80
CA THR A 59 0.60 -0.77 -5.67
C THR A 59 -0.83 -0.72 -5.16
N GLY A 60 -1.79 -1.14 -5.99
CA GLY A 60 -3.17 -1.31 -5.57
C GLY A 60 -4.03 -2.07 -6.56
N ARG A 61 -5.18 -2.56 -6.08
CA ARG A 61 -6.23 -3.23 -6.86
C ARG A 61 -7.55 -2.49 -6.70
N ARG A 62 -8.32 -2.44 -7.79
CA ARG A 62 -9.68 -1.91 -7.83
C ARG A 62 -10.57 -2.88 -8.61
N TYR A 63 -11.70 -3.25 -8.01
CA TYR A 63 -12.68 -4.10 -8.67
C TYR A 63 -13.65 -3.23 -9.46
N MET A 64 -13.53 -3.27 -10.78
CA MET A 64 -14.40 -2.59 -11.72
C MET A 64 -15.53 -3.52 -12.12
N SER A 65 -16.73 -3.27 -11.59
CA SER A 65 -17.92 -4.06 -11.91
C SER A 65 -18.34 -3.82 -13.35
N ASP A 66 -18.38 -4.90 -14.15
CA ASP A 66 -19.00 -4.86 -15.48
C ASP A 66 -20.50 -5.22 -15.39
N GLY A 67 -20.91 -5.99 -14.36
CA GLY A 67 -22.32 -6.31 -14.17
C GLY A 67 -22.64 -7.33 -13.08
N THR A 68 -23.92 -7.65 -12.98
CA THR A 68 -24.43 -8.72 -12.11
C THR A 68 -25.54 -9.46 -12.84
N LEU A 69 -25.48 -10.80 -12.83
CA LEU A 69 -26.56 -11.68 -13.24
C LEU A 69 -27.21 -12.28 -12.00
N GLN A 70 -28.54 -12.37 -12.00
CA GLN A 70 -29.27 -13.04 -10.93
C GLN A 70 -30.47 -13.79 -11.49
N PHE A 71 -30.57 -15.06 -11.12
CA PHE A 71 -31.71 -15.91 -11.42
C PHE A 71 -32.24 -16.52 -10.13
N LYS A 72 -33.57 -16.59 -10.00
CA LYS A 72 -34.24 -17.24 -8.87
C LYS A 72 -35.15 -18.35 -9.39
N ASN A 73 -34.98 -19.55 -8.85
CA ASN A 73 -35.90 -20.64 -9.12
C ASN A 73 -37.21 -20.40 -8.35
N THR A 74 -38.23 -19.90 -9.05
CA THR A 74 -39.58 -19.69 -8.51
C THR A 74 -40.49 -20.90 -8.71
N THR A 75 -39.98 -22.00 -9.25
CA THR A 75 -40.74 -23.24 -9.50
C THR A 75 -40.72 -24.16 -8.28
N ASN A 76 -41.59 -25.17 -8.29
CA ASN A 76 -41.65 -26.20 -7.24
C ASN A 76 -40.76 -27.41 -7.53
N GLN A 77 -39.90 -27.34 -8.54
CA GLN A 77 -38.98 -28.42 -8.92
C GLN A 77 -37.55 -27.90 -9.05
N GLU A 78 -36.58 -28.82 -9.03
CA GLU A 78 -35.17 -28.48 -9.23
C GLU A 78 -34.92 -28.10 -10.69
N VAL A 79 -34.23 -26.98 -10.92
CA VAL A 79 -33.98 -26.44 -12.26
C VAL A 79 -32.48 -26.37 -12.51
N PRO A 80 -31.95 -26.97 -13.61
CA PRO A 80 -30.59 -26.73 -14.04
C PRO A 80 -30.47 -25.31 -14.62
N TYR A 81 -29.47 -24.56 -14.16
CA TYR A 81 -29.21 -23.20 -14.62
C TYR A 81 -27.74 -23.02 -14.98
N THR A 82 -27.53 -22.30 -16.08
CA THR A 82 -26.22 -21.83 -16.55
C THR A 82 -26.39 -20.35 -16.88
N ALA A 83 -25.51 -19.51 -16.36
CA ALA A 83 -25.43 -18.11 -16.75
C ALA A 83 -24.38 -17.96 -17.84
N GLU A 84 -24.64 -17.12 -18.85
CA GLU A 84 -23.64 -16.71 -19.84
C GLU A 84 -23.42 -15.21 -19.74
N VAL A 85 -22.15 -14.80 -19.79
CA VAL A 85 -21.73 -13.39 -19.78
C VAL A 85 -21.15 -13.03 -21.15
N GLU A 86 -21.58 -11.89 -21.67
CA GLU A 86 -21.03 -11.22 -22.84
C GLU A 86 -20.76 -9.76 -22.44
N THR A 87 -19.51 -9.29 -22.55
CA THR A 87 -19.14 -7.92 -22.14
C THR A 87 -18.56 -7.16 -23.32
N GLY A 88 -19.05 -5.93 -23.54
CA GLY A 88 -18.57 -5.01 -24.58
C GLY A 88 -17.63 -3.91 -24.05
N THR A 89 -17.27 -3.94 -22.76
CA THR A 89 -16.56 -2.85 -22.08
C THR A 89 -15.05 -3.07 -22.13
N ASN A 90 -14.36 -2.40 -23.05
CA ASN A 90 -12.89 -2.41 -23.10
C ASN A 90 -12.31 -1.46 -22.04
N HIS A 91 -11.62 -2.01 -21.04
CA HIS A 91 -10.77 -1.25 -20.13
C HIS A 91 -9.37 -1.11 -20.77
N GLU A 92 -8.81 0.09 -20.78
CA GLU A 92 -7.51 0.39 -21.40
C GLU A 92 -6.46 0.79 -20.34
N ILE A 93 -5.19 0.62 -20.67
CA ILE A 93 -4.07 1.06 -19.82
C ILE A 93 -3.91 2.58 -19.94
N ASP A 94 -3.88 3.27 -18.81
CA ASP A 94 -3.58 4.70 -18.73
C ASP A 94 -2.34 4.95 -17.85
N ALA A 95 -1.45 5.86 -18.26
CA ALA A 95 -0.21 6.15 -17.54
C ALA A 95 0.16 7.64 -17.65
N ASN A 96 0.78 8.16 -16.59
CA ASN A 96 1.11 9.58 -16.44
C ASN A 96 2.26 10.10 -17.33
N SER A 97 2.76 9.29 -18.27
CA SER A 97 3.92 9.60 -19.11
C SER A 97 3.51 10.02 -20.53
N LYS A 98 4.06 11.15 -21.00
CA LYS A 98 3.91 11.66 -22.39
C LYS A 98 4.40 10.70 -23.49
N ALA A 99 5.25 9.75 -23.12
CA ALA A 99 5.60 8.60 -23.95
C ALA A 99 4.81 7.41 -23.41
N LYS A 100 3.87 6.87 -24.18
CA LYS A 100 3.11 5.65 -23.83
C LYS A 100 4.11 4.55 -23.41
N LEU A 101 4.24 4.34 -22.10
CA LEU A 101 4.96 3.25 -21.43
C LEU A 101 6.49 3.23 -21.73
N PRO A 102 7.33 2.69 -20.82
CA PRO A 102 8.78 2.70 -21.01
C PRO A 102 9.21 1.79 -22.17
N SER A 103 10.38 2.05 -22.76
CA SER A 103 11.02 1.16 -23.72
C SER A 103 11.19 -0.25 -23.11
N GLY A 104 10.67 -1.29 -23.77
CA GLY A 104 10.63 -2.67 -23.23
C GLY A 104 9.30 -3.11 -22.62
N TRP A 105 8.28 -2.23 -22.62
CA TRP A 105 6.92 -2.57 -22.15
C TRP A 105 6.29 -3.79 -22.84
N ASP A 106 6.59 -4.01 -24.11
CA ASP A 106 5.98 -5.07 -24.94
C ASP A 106 6.60 -6.47 -24.74
N THR A 107 7.58 -6.65 -23.85
CA THR A 107 8.25 -7.95 -23.64
C THR A 107 7.85 -8.63 -22.32
N THR A 108 8.31 -8.14 -21.16
CA THR A 108 8.20 -8.81 -19.83
C THR A 108 7.47 -7.99 -18.76
N ALA A 109 7.35 -6.67 -18.95
CA ALA A 109 6.68 -5.77 -18.01
C ALA A 109 5.20 -6.14 -17.75
N LYS A 110 4.50 -6.64 -18.77
CA LYS A 110 3.08 -7.05 -18.66
C LYS A 110 2.92 -8.32 -17.83
N SER A 111 3.83 -9.28 -17.96
CA SER A 111 3.79 -10.54 -17.20
C SER A 111 4.17 -10.33 -15.74
N ASP A 112 5.14 -9.45 -15.46
CA ASP A 112 5.70 -9.30 -14.10
C ASP A 112 4.69 -8.73 -13.08
N ILE A 113 3.76 -7.88 -13.54
CA ILE A 113 2.66 -7.34 -12.71
C ILE A 113 1.28 -7.86 -13.12
N GLY A 114 1.23 -8.79 -14.09
CA GLY A 114 0.01 -9.44 -14.55
C GLY A 114 -1.00 -8.48 -15.20
N LEU A 115 -0.55 -7.43 -15.91
CA LEU A 115 -1.43 -6.54 -16.68
C LEU A 115 -1.82 -7.17 -18.02
N LYS A 116 -3.05 -6.88 -18.46
CA LYS A 116 -3.58 -7.28 -19.76
C LYS A 116 -3.86 -6.06 -20.63
N MET A 117 -3.82 -6.26 -21.94
CA MET A 117 -4.15 -5.20 -22.92
C MET A 117 -5.66 -5.03 -23.13
N THR A 118 -6.44 -6.07 -22.81
CA THR A 118 -7.89 -6.10 -22.88
C THR A 118 -8.45 -6.84 -21.67
N ASN A 119 -9.73 -6.62 -21.37
CA ASN A 119 -10.45 -7.23 -20.26
C ASN A 119 -10.46 -8.79 -20.28
N GLY A 120 -10.18 -9.40 -21.44
CA GLY A 120 -10.07 -10.86 -21.60
C GLY A 120 -11.38 -11.61 -21.44
N TRP A 121 -12.53 -10.93 -21.51
CA TRP A 121 -13.82 -11.61 -21.63
C TRP A 121 -13.87 -12.33 -22.98
N ARG A 122 -14.25 -13.61 -22.96
CA ARG A 122 -14.57 -14.34 -24.19
C ARG A 122 -16.05 -14.13 -24.45
N ASP A 123 -16.42 -14.00 -25.72
CA ASP A 123 -17.83 -14.05 -26.11
C ASP A 123 -18.43 -15.37 -25.56
N LYS A 124 -19.47 -15.25 -24.72
CA LYS A 124 -20.25 -16.35 -24.12
C LYS A 124 -19.49 -17.22 -23.10
N GLU A 125 -18.87 -16.58 -22.12
CA GLU A 125 -18.33 -17.29 -20.97
C GLU A 125 -19.46 -17.77 -20.04
N SER A 126 -19.44 -19.05 -19.65
CA SER A 126 -20.54 -19.68 -18.92
C SER A 126 -20.19 -20.01 -17.46
N PHE A 127 -21.15 -19.78 -16.56
CA PHE A 127 -21.10 -20.11 -15.14
C PHE A 127 -22.19 -21.14 -14.82
N GLY A 128 -21.76 -22.31 -14.37
CA GLY A 128 -22.62 -23.47 -14.16
C GLY A 128 -22.12 -24.69 -14.94
N PRO A 129 -22.95 -25.74 -15.13
CA PRO A 129 -24.33 -25.84 -14.68
C PRO A 129 -24.45 -25.99 -13.16
N VAL A 130 -25.38 -25.27 -12.54
CA VAL A 130 -25.79 -25.46 -11.15
C VAL A 130 -27.23 -25.94 -11.11
N LYS A 131 -27.56 -26.81 -10.14
CA LYS A 131 -28.94 -27.19 -9.90
C LYS A 131 -29.51 -26.37 -8.76
N LEU A 132 -30.60 -25.67 -9.02
CA LEU A 132 -31.27 -24.81 -8.05
C LEU A 132 -32.55 -25.47 -7.57
N LYS A 133 -32.67 -25.68 -6.26
CA LYS A 133 -33.92 -26.15 -5.63
C LYS A 133 -34.97 -25.03 -5.62
N PRO A 134 -36.25 -25.38 -5.37
CA PRO A 134 -37.31 -24.38 -5.20
C PRO A 134 -36.92 -23.28 -4.21
N GLY A 135 -37.03 -22.03 -4.65
CA GLY A 135 -36.74 -20.85 -3.84
C GLY A 135 -35.27 -20.42 -3.80
N GLU A 136 -34.33 -21.22 -4.32
CA GLU A 136 -32.91 -20.85 -4.40
C GLU A 136 -32.66 -19.84 -5.52
N SER A 137 -31.60 -19.03 -5.39
CA SER A 137 -31.15 -18.10 -6.41
C SER A 137 -29.68 -18.33 -6.74
N PHE A 138 -29.32 -18.17 -8.01
CA PHE A 138 -27.95 -18.09 -8.47
C PHE A 138 -27.63 -16.65 -8.82
N ARG A 139 -26.55 -16.10 -8.26
CA ARG A 139 -26.09 -14.74 -8.53
C ARG A 139 -24.64 -14.79 -8.98
N VAL A 140 -24.32 -14.10 -10.08
CA VAL A 140 -22.96 -13.92 -10.57
C VAL A 140 -22.64 -12.44 -10.58
N GLU A 141 -21.61 -12.01 -9.87
CA GLU A 141 -21.03 -10.67 -9.97
C GLU A 141 -19.75 -10.75 -10.77
N TYR A 142 -19.57 -9.91 -11.79
CA TYR A 142 -18.41 -10.03 -12.66
C TYR A 142 -17.87 -8.68 -13.11
N GLY A 143 -16.60 -8.66 -13.47
CA GLY A 143 -15.91 -7.45 -13.87
C GLY A 143 -14.44 -7.65 -14.13
N VAL A 144 -13.68 -6.57 -14.01
CA VAL A 144 -12.23 -6.51 -14.21
C VAL A 144 -11.55 -5.95 -12.98
N ILE A 145 -10.42 -6.55 -12.61
CA ILE A 145 -9.49 -6.01 -11.64
C ILE A 145 -8.59 -5.02 -12.38
N GLU A 146 -8.72 -3.74 -12.05
CA GLU A 146 -7.78 -2.69 -12.44
C GLU A 146 -6.67 -2.62 -11.40
N LYS A 147 -5.40 -2.69 -11.85
CA LYS A 147 -4.22 -2.57 -10.98
C LYS A 147 -3.60 -1.19 -11.12
N ASP A 148 -3.37 -0.53 -10.00
CA ASP A 148 -2.50 0.63 -9.89
C ASP A 148 -1.05 0.10 -9.84
N PHE A 149 -0.18 0.55 -10.75
CA PHE A 149 1.20 0.10 -10.83
C PHE A 149 2.21 1.25 -10.86
N ILE A 150 3.42 0.91 -10.45
CA ILE A 150 4.59 1.78 -10.49
C ILE A 150 5.74 1.08 -11.21
N SER A 151 6.57 1.86 -11.90
CA SER A 151 7.81 1.36 -12.49
C SER A 151 8.98 2.29 -12.16
N MET A 152 10.12 1.69 -11.78
CA MET A 152 11.39 2.40 -11.61
C MET A 152 12.50 1.70 -12.38
N PHE A 153 13.44 2.50 -12.86
CA PHE A 153 14.65 2.01 -13.47
C PHE A 153 15.71 1.82 -12.39
N VAL A 154 16.04 0.56 -12.09
CA VAL A 154 17.05 0.21 -11.08
C VAL A 154 18.35 -0.16 -11.75
N GLY A 155 19.45 -0.01 -11.02
CA GLY A 155 20.73 -0.56 -11.43
C GLY A 155 21.77 -0.50 -10.32
N CYS A 156 22.91 -1.10 -10.59
CA CYS A 156 24.03 -1.10 -9.65
C CYS A 156 24.75 0.26 -9.64
N ASN A 157 24.89 0.87 -8.45
CA ASN A 157 25.68 2.08 -8.22
C ASN A 157 26.57 1.91 -6.98
N ASP A 158 27.89 1.96 -7.15
CA ASP A 158 28.92 1.61 -6.16
C ASP A 158 28.57 0.36 -5.32
N ASP A 159 28.41 -0.78 -6.01
CA ASP A 159 28.00 -2.08 -5.45
C ASP A 159 26.70 -2.05 -4.64
N ARG A 160 25.79 -1.10 -4.90
CA ARG A 160 24.47 -1.03 -4.27
C ARG A 160 23.37 -1.01 -5.34
N LEU A 161 22.40 -1.92 -5.24
CA LEU A 161 21.23 -1.90 -6.13
C LEU A 161 20.30 -0.77 -5.72
N GLU A 162 20.08 0.22 -6.59
CA GLU A 162 19.22 1.36 -6.27
C GLU A 162 18.55 1.97 -7.51
N ASN A 163 17.67 2.95 -7.29
CA ASN A 163 17.10 3.75 -8.37
C ASN A 163 18.17 4.58 -9.06
N ILE A 164 18.25 4.52 -10.39
CA ILE A 164 19.21 5.32 -11.15
C ILE A 164 18.77 6.79 -11.18
N PRO A 165 19.64 7.74 -10.74
CA PRO A 165 19.35 9.16 -10.83
C PRO A 165 19.01 9.59 -12.26
N GLY A 166 17.92 10.32 -12.44
CA GLY A 166 17.47 10.84 -13.75
C GLY A 166 16.48 9.96 -14.50
N ALA A 167 16.19 8.74 -14.04
CA ALA A 167 15.08 7.95 -14.56
C ALA A 167 13.75 8.36 -13.88
N ASN A 168 12.76 8.74 -14.68
CA ASN A 168 11.43 9.07 -14.15
C ASN A 168 10.71 7.82 -13.64
N VAL A 169 10.00 7.96 -12.52
CA VAL A 169 9.04 6.97 -12.04
C VAL A 169 7.81 7.01 -12.94
N ILE A 170 7.41 5.87 -13.48
CA ILE A 170 6.16 5.77 -14.25
C ILE A 170 5.07 5.25 -13.31
N ARG A 171 3.91 5.89 -13.35
CA ARG A 171 2.72 5.44 -12.62
C ARG A 171 1.59 5.29 -13.62
N GLY A 172 0.85 4.21 -13.47
CA GLY A 172 -0.27 3.94 -14.35
C GLY A 172 -1.28 3.02 -13.73
N LYS A 173 -2.33 2.78 -14.50
CA LYS A 173 -3.39 1.86 -14.20
C LYS A 173 -3.62 1.00 -15.42
N GLY A 174 -3.98 -0.25 -15.20
CA GLY A 174 -4.36 -1.12 -16.30
C GLY A 174 -5.24 -2.26 -15.83
N PRO A 175 -6.03 -2.84 -16.74
CA PRO A 175 -6.74 -4.08 -16.43
C PRO A 175 -5.72 -5.19 -16.24
N ALA A 176 -5.99 -6.11 -15.33
CA ALA A 176 -5.10 -7.21 -15.03
C ALA A 176 -5.78 -8.56 -15.19
N GLU A 177 -6.88 -8.75 -14.47
CA GLU A 177 -7.58 -10.02 -14.41
C GLU A 177 -9.07 -9.77 -14.49
N ARG A 178 -9.81 -10.70 -15.08
CA ARG A 178 -11.27 -10.73 -14.98
C ARG A 178 -11.63 -11.43 -13.68
N TYR A 179 -12.70 -10.99 -13.03
CA TYR A 179 -13.24 -11.70 -11.87
C TYR A 179 -14.70 -12.06 -12.13
N ALA A 180 -15.13 -13.18 -11.56
CA ALA A 180 -16.52 -13.56 -11.51
C ALA A 180 -16.80 -14.35 -10.23
N PHE A 181 -17.74 -13.86 -9.43
CA PHE A 181 -18.15 -14.48 -8.18
C PHE A 181 -19.55 -15.06 -8.32
N ALA A 182 -19.65 -16.37 -8.21
CA ALA A 182 -20.90 -17.11 -8.28
C ALA A 182 -21.39 -17.53 -6.89
N TYR A 183 -22.66 -17.26 -6.59
CA TYR A 183 -23.27 -17.53 -5.30
C TYR A 183 -24.56 -18.31 -5.49
N ILE A 184 -24.75 -19.36 -4.68
CA ILE A 184 -26.06 -19.98 -4.49
C ILE A 184 -26.66 -19.42 -3.20
N ILE A 185 -27.70 -18.61 -3.34
CA ILE A 185 -28.52 -18.12 -2.24
C ILE A 185 -29.61 -19.15 -2.01
N LYS A 186 -29.53 -19.89 -0.90
CA LYS A 186 -30.52 -20.90 -0.54
C LYS A 186 -31.87 -20.25 -0.21
N ALA A 187 -32.94 -21.03 -0.21
CA ALA A 187 -34.29 -20.54 0.10
C ALA A 187 -34.41 -19.91 1.51
N ASP A 188 -33.60 -20.39 2.46
CA ASP A 188 -33.49 -19.84 3.81
C ASP A 188 -32.66 -18.54 3.87
N GLY A 189 -32.07 -18.11 2.75
CA GLY A 189 -31.22 -16.92 2.61
C GLY A 189 -29.77 -17.10 3.06
N SER A 190 -29.36 -18.31 3.42
CA SER A 190 -27.93 -18.65 3.55
C SER A 190 -27.27 -18.69 2.17
N VAL A 191 -25.96 -18.44 2.12
CA VAL A 191 -25.19 -18.44 0.87
C VAL A 191 -24.21 -19.60 0.90
N SER A 192 -24.16 -20.36 -0.19
CA SER A 192 -23.09 -21.33 -0.45
C SER A 192 -22.07 -20.66 -1.36
N ASP A 193 -20.82 -20.61 -0.93
CA ASP A 193 -19.70 -20.17 -1.75
C ASP A 193 -19.35 -21.29 -2.73
N LEU A 194 -19.98 -21.25 -3.91
CA LEU A 194 -19.63 -22.11 -5.02
C LEU A 194 -19.08 -21.22 -6.13
N ALA A 195 -17.87 -20.72 -5.91
CA ALA A 195 -17.05 -20.03 -6.90
C ALA A 195 -15.58 -20.42 -6.71
N MET A 196 -14.96 -20.87 -7.82
CA MET A 196 -13.52 -21.09 -7.92
C MET A 196 -12.80 -19.75 -7.79
N GLU A 197 -11.92 -19.69 -6.78
CA GLU A 197 -11.02 -18.59 -6.35
C GLU A 197 -11.67 -17.26 -5.96
N ILE A 198 -11.58 -16.99 -4.66
CA ILE A 198 -11.97 -15.74 -4.00
C ILE A 198 -10.71 -14.89 -3.79
N PRO A 199 -10.57 -13.76 -4.49
CA PRO A 199 -10.03 -12.55 -3.89
C PRO A 199 -11.15 -11.52 -3.62
N SER A 200 -10.92 -10.72 -2.58
CA SER A 200 -11.83 -9.80 -1.84
C SER A 200 -12.96 -9.09 -2.62
N ARG A 201 -14.10 -8.95 -1.93
CA ARG A 201 -15.34 -8.31 -2.37
C ARG A 201 -15.27 -6.77 -2.28
N SER A 202 -15.49 -6.10 -3.42
CA SER A 202 -16.73 -5.37 -3.76
C SER A 202 -16.45 -4.12 -4.61
N PRO A 203 -17.25 -3.88 -5.67
CA PRO A 203 -17.32 -2.61 -6.37
C PRO A 203 -18.14 -1.64 -5.51
N GLY A 204 -17.47 -0.88 -4.64
CA GLY A 204 -18.21 0.03 -3.76
C GLY A 204 -17.53 0.56 -2.51
N ALA A 205 -16.24 0.37 -2.31
CA ALA A 205 -15.44 1.21 -1.43
C ALA A 205 -13.97 0.99 -1.80
N ASN A 206 -13.45 1.78 -2.75
CA ASN A 206 -11.99 1.89 -2.95
C ASN A 206 -11.35 1.96 -1.57
N SER A 207 -10.42 1.07 -1.23
CA SER A 207 -9.69 1.15 0.05
C SER A 207 -9.28 2.60 0.25
N LYS A 208 -9.87 3.25 1.26
CA LYS A 208 -9.73 4.71 1.41
C LYS A 208 -8.53 4.99 2.30
N PRO A 209 -7.70 6.00 1.97
CA PRO A 209 -6.79 6.56 2.95
C PRO A 209 -7.58 6.90 4.20
N ILE A 210 -7.11 6.43 5.36
CA ILE A 210 -7.77 6.72 6.64
C ILE A 210 -7.67 8.23 6.94
N GLU A 211 -6.59 8.89 6.50
CA GLU A 211 -6.40 10.35 6.56
C GLU A 211 -5.50 10.88 5.42
N GLY A 212 -5.96 11.89 4.65
CA GLY A 212 -5.12 12.67 3.71
C GLY A 212 -4.45 11.89 2.56
N ASN A 213 -3.34 12.45 2.03
CA ASN A 213 -2.48 11.79 1.03
C ASN A 213 -1.45 10.89 1.72
N TYR A 214 -1.64 9.56 1.67
CA TYR A 214 -0.74 8.59 2.28
C TYR A 214 0.53 8.35 1.43
N THR A 215 1.71 8.50 2.05
CA THR A 215 3.05 8.28 1.48
C THR A 215 3.94 7.49 2.44
N SER A 216 5.08 6.99 1.96
CA SER A 216 6.08 6.27 2.79
C SER A 216 6.59 7.11 3.97
N VAL A 217 6.56 8.45 3.85
CA VAL A 217 7.07 9.39 4.84
C VAL A 217 5.98 10.12 5.65
N SER A 218 4.72 10.11 5.21
CA SER A 218 3.64 10.81 5.92
C SER A 218 3.20 10.02 7.14
N GLY A 219 2.97 10.68 8.27
CA GLY A 219 2.46 10.05 9.49
C GLY A 219 1.98 11.11 10.48
N PRO A 220 1.42 10.71 11.63
CA PRO A 220 1.07 11.65 12.68
C PRO A 220 2.31 12.46 13.10
N SER A 221 2.12 13.72 13.48
CA SER A 221 3.21 14.55 14.00
C SER A 221 3.81 13.90 15.24
N LEU A 222 5.14 13.76 15.22
CA LEU A 222 5.89 13.01 16.22
C LEU A 222 5.85 13.73 17.58
N GLU A 223 5.80 15.06 17.56
CA GLU A 223 5.60 15.90 18.73
C GLU A 223 4.23 15.72 19.38
N LYS A 224 3.19 15.38 18.60
CA LYS A 224 1.84 15.14 19.11
C LYS A 224 1.64 13.76 19.73
N ILE A 225 2.43 12.78 19.29
CA ILE A 225 2.42 11.41 19.85
C ILE A 225 3.43 11.27 20.99
N ALA A 226 4.40 12.17 21.11
CA ALA A 226 5.35 12.20 22.21
C ALA A 226 4.64 12.50 23.55
N ASP A 227 4.83 11.60 24.51
CA ASP A 227 4.32 11.77 25.86
C ASP A 227 5.45 11.43 26.84
N PRO A 228 6.21 12.43 27.34
CA PRO A 228 7.32 12.20 28.27
C PRO A 228 6.94 11.45 29.55
N LYS A 229 5.64 11.34 29.89
CA LYS A 229 5.16 10.58 31.06
C LYS A 229 4.98 9.10 30.78
N LYS A 230 4.85 8.71 29.50
CA LYS A 230 4.67 7.32 29.04
C LYS A 230 5.84 6.82 28.21
N ASP A 231 6.65 7.74 27.70
CA ASP A 231 7.76 7.45 26.82
C ASP A 231 8.89 6.76 27.58
N GLU A 232 9.22 5.55 27.14
CA GLU A 232 10.36 4.78 27.66
C GLU A 232 11.46 4.71 26.61
N ILE A 233 12.68 5.11 27.00
CA ILE A 233 13.85 5.04 26.12
C ILE A 233 14.43 3.63 26.17
N MET A 234 14.38 2.96 25.02
CA MET A 234 14.96 1.64 24.82
C MET A 234 16.37 1.77 24.26
N GLN A 235 17.31 1.15 24.96
CA GLN A 235 18.69 1.02 24.48
C GLN A 235 18.80 -0.06 23.39
N PRO A 236 19.82 0.01 22.53
CA PRO A 236 20.15 -1.05 21.59
C PRO A 236 20.28 -2.41 22.29
N ALA A 237 19.68 -3.45 21.70
CA ALA A 237 19.79 -4.82 22.18
C ALA A 237 21.14 -5.48 21.83
N ALA A 238 21.86 -4.91 20.88
CA ALA A 238 23.18 -5.36 20.44
C ALA A 238 24.15 -4.16 20.42
N ASP A 239 25.44 -4.45 20.58
CA ASP A 239 26.47 -3.43 20.47
C ASP A 239 26.45 -2.79 19.09
N LEU A 240 26.49 -1.46 19.06
CA LEU A 240 26.49 -0.69 17.83
C LEU A 240 27.77 -0.97 17.04
N GLN A 241 27.61 -1.36 15.79
CA GLN A 241 28.74 -1.46 14.87
C GLN A 241 29.30 -0.06 14.63
N ARG A 242 30.56 0.13 15.00
CA ARG A 242 31.25 1.40 14.92
C ARG A 242 32.53 1.22 14.14
N ASP A 243 32.78 2.11 13.18
CA ASP A 243 34.06 2.10 12.48
C ASP A 243 35.19 2.44 13.48
N PRO A 244 36.26 1.63 13.53
CA PRO A 244 37.40 1.89 14.40
C PRO A 244 38.06 3.26 14.17
N SER A 245 37.94 3.81 12.96
CA SER A 245 38.47 5.14 12.60
C SER A 245 37.68 6.29 13.21
N TRP A 246 36.45 6.07 13.69
CA TRP A 246 35.67 7.15 14.27
C TRP A 246 36.24 7.54 15.65
N PRO A 247 36.17 8.82 16.04
CA PRO A 247 36.63 9.32 17.33
C PRO A 247 35.60 9.09 18.44
N LYS A 248 36.06 8.73 19.65
CA LYS A 248 35.19 8.53 20.81
C LYS A 248 34.90 9.87 21.48
N GLU A 249 33.81 9.90 22.23
CA GLU A 249 33.48 11.07 23.04
C GLU A 249 34.64 11.38 24.01
N GLY A 250 35.12 12.62 23.97
CA GLY A 250 36.25 13.11 24.76
C GLY A 250 37.64 12.91 24.14
N ASP A 251 37.77 12.21 23.01
CA ASP A 251 39.06 12.11 22.31
C ASP A 251 39.52 13.49 21.82
N LYS A 252 40.85 13.68 21.73
CA LYS A 252 41.41 14.95 21.22
C LYS A 252 41.13 15.06 19.71
N CYS A 253 40.69 16.24 19.27
CA CYS A 253 40.42 16.46 17.85
C CYS A 253 41.65 16.28 16.98
N GLU A 254 41.46 15.63 15.84
CA GLU A 254 42.46 15.63 14.78
C GLU A 254 42.52 17.00 14.10
N ALA A 255 43.71 17.40 13.67
CA ALA A 255 43.93 18.71 13.08
C ALA A 255 43.17 18.84 11.75
N GLY A 256 42.21 19.77 11.71
CA GLY A 256 41.43 20.06 10.50
C GLY A 256 40.25 19.13 10.25
N ASP A 257 39.95 18.20 11.16
CA ASP A 257 38.74 17.37 11.04
C ASP A 257 37.48 18.18 11.35
N SER A 258 36.63 18.33 10.34
CA SER A 258 35.34 18.99 10.44
C SER A 258 34.15 18.03 10.25
N SER A 259 34.39 16.73 10.34
CA SER A 259 33.39 15.70 10.07
C SER A 259 32.46 15.50 11.27
N TRP A 260 31.26 15.00 10.99
CA TRP A 260 30.35 14.48 12.02
C TRP A 260 30.43 12.96 12.03
N TYR A 261 30.36 12.35 13.20
CA TYR A 261 30.45 10.90 13.37
C TYR A 261 29.25 10.36 14.13
N PRO A 262 28.69 9.21 13.76
CA PRO A 262 27.61 8.58 14.51
C PRO A 262 28.05 8.25 15.94
N LEU A 263 27.23 8.61 16.93
CA LEU A 263 27.51 8.40 18.35
C LEU A 263 26.67 7.25 18.93
N ASP A 264 25.34 7.37 18.90
CA ASP A 264 24.42 6.35 19.38
C ASP A 264 23.02 6.43 18.76
N ILE A 265 22.20 5.43 19.06
CA ILE A 265 20.79 5.32 18.68
C ILE A 265 19.97 4.73 19.82
N THR A 266 18.72 5.18 19.97
CA THR A 266 17.73 4.64 20.89
C THR A 266 16.35 4.61 20.25
N ALA A 267 15.49 3.70 20.71
CA ALA A 267 14.07 3.70 20.37
C ALA A 267 13.24 4.29 21.52
N VAL A 268 12.04 4.79 21.21
CA VAL A 268 11.08 5.27 22.21
C VAL A 268 9.81 4.43 22.14
N LYS A 269 9.47 3.77 23.25
CA LYS A 269 8.21 3.05 23.44
C LYS A 269 7.15 3.96 24.10
N PRO A 270 5.85 3.72 23.89
CA PRO A 270 5.29 2.68 23.01
C PRO A 270 5.48 3.02 21.53
N THR A 271 5.35 1.98 20.70
CA THR A 271 5.20 2.14 19.24
C THR A 271 3.87 2.83 18.94
N TYR A 272 3.71 3.32 17.71
CA TYR A 272 2.47 3.95 17.27
C TYR A 272 1.99 3.38 15.94
N ARG A 273 0.67 3.39 15.76
CA ARG A 273 0.01 2.95 14.53
C ARG A 273 0.02 4.09 13.52
N LYS A 274 0.67 3.89 12.37
CA LYS A 274 0.50 4.73 11.19
C LYS A 274 -0.58 4.09 10.32
N ALA A 275 -1.74 4.75 10.25
CA ALA A 275 -2.89 4.29 9.47
C ALA A 275 -2.61 4.34 7.98
N GLY A 276 -2.89 3.23 7.28
CA GLY A 276 -2.82 3.14 5.83
C GLY A 276 -4.21 3.25 5.22
N TYR A 277 -4.81 2.09 5.00
CA TYR A 277 -6.06 1.94 4.25
C TYR A 277 -7.12 1.19 5.03
N SER A 278 -8.35 1.28 4.53
CA SER A 278 -9.51 0.63 5.13
C SER A 278 -10.40 -0.04 4.09
N THR A 279 -10.90 -1.23 4.40
CA THR A 279 -11.85 -2.00 3.58
C THR A 279 -13.13 -2.21 4.39
N ASP A 280 -14.29 -1.98 3.78
CA ASP A 280 -15.60 -2.15 4.42
C ASP A 280 -16.35 -3.34 3.79
N PHE A 281 -17.01 -4.16 4.60
CA PHE A 281 -17.85 -5.28 4.15
C PHE A 281 -19.12 -5.40 5.00
N LEU A 282 -20.22 -5.88 4.40
CA LEU A 282 -21.49 -6.16 5.06
C LEU A 282 -21.90 -7.60 4.79
N ASN A 283 -22.14 -8.39 5.85
CA ASN A 283 -22.80 -9.68 5.70
C ASN A 283 -24.29 -9.46 5.40
N TRP A 284 -24.64 -9.42 4.12
CA TRP A 284 -26.03 -9.28 3.65
C TRP A 284 -26.82 -10.59 3.69
N SER A 285 -26.17 -11.72 3.96
CA SER A 285 -26.83 -13.02 4.01
C SER A 285 -27.68 -13.18 5.28
N LYS A 286 -28.56 -14.19 5.28
CA LYS A 286 -29.30 -14.58 6.49
C LYS A 286 -28.54 -15.58 7.38
N GLY A 287 -27.33 -15.99 6.98
CA GLY A 287 -26.48 -16.92 7.72
C GLY A 287 -25.19 -16.27 8.23
N ASP A 288 -24.46 -17.01 9.05
CA ASP A 288 -23.10 -16.65 9.42
C ASP A 288 -22.20 -16.69 8.16
N TYR A 289 -21.22 -15.80 8.10
CA TYR A 289 -20.30 -15.68 6.97
C TYR A 289 -18.88 -15.44 7.46
N GLU A 290 -17.94 -16.22 6.95
CA GLU A 290 -16.51 -16.02 7.19
C GLU A 290 -15.95 -15.05 6.13
N PHE A 291 -15.56 -13.85 6.58
CA PHE A 291 -14.94 -12.86 5.73
C PHE A 291 -13.42 -13.02 5.75
N ALA A 292 -12.81 -13.15 4.57
CA ALA A 292 -11.37 -13.24 4.36
C ALA A 292 -10.85 -11.90 3.79
N PRO A 293 -10.44 -10.94 4.63
CA PRO A 293 -9.92 -9.67 4.14
C PRO A 293 -8.54 -9.85 3.49
N VAL A 294 -8.25 -9.06 2.46
CA VAL A 294 -6.92 -8.94 1.86
C VAL A 294 -6.55 -7.47 1.74
N THR A 295 -5.25 -7.19 1.63
CA THR A 295 -4.76 -5.82 1.38
C THR A 295 -4.99 -5.42 -0.07
N ASP A 296 -5.86 -4.45 -0.31
CA ASP A 296 -6.08 -3.93 -1.68
C ASP A 296 -4.96 -2.97 -2.12
N PHE A 297 -4.24 -2.35 -1.18
CA PHE A 297 -3.16 -1.40 -1.45
C PHE A 297 -1.91 -1.77 -0.65
N VAL A 298 -0.75 -1.47 -1.22
CA VAL A 298 0.52 -1.60 -0.50
C VAL A 298 0.56 -0.59 0.65
N VAL A 299 0.91 -1.06 1.84
CA VAL A 299 1.25 -0.17 2.97
C VAL A 299 2.70 -0.36 3.36
N GLY A 300 3.38 0.70 3.70
CA GLY A 300 4.76 0.62 4.16
C GLY A 300 5.26 1.95 4.67
N ALA A 301 6.44 1.92 5.26
CA ALA A 301 7.15 3.11 5.68
C ALA A 301 8.65 2.98 5.40
N GLU A 302 9.29 4.14 5.38
CA GLU A 302 10.73 4.27 5.22
C GLU A 302 11.26 5.19 6.33
N HIS A 303 12.35 4.78 6.97
CA HIS A 303 13.16 5.67 7.79
C HIS A 303 13.98 6.56 6.85
N ALA A 304 13.76 7.86 6.85
CA ALA A 304 14.51 8.82 6.03
C ALA A 304 15.02 9.96 6.92
N PRO A 305 16.08 9.73 7.70
CA PRO A 305 16.60 10.68 8.67
C PRO A 305 17.37 11.80 7.98
N TYR A 306 17.51 12.94 8.66
CA TYR A 306 18.49 13.96 8.30
C TYR A 306 19.76 13.77 9.14
N THR A 307 20.88 13.44 8.51
CA THR A 307 22.17 13.25 9.20
C THR A 307 23.19 14.29 8.74
N ASN A 308 24.05 14.79 9.64
CA ASN A 308 25.21 15.58 9.21
C ASN A 308 26.34 14.66 8.73
N TRP A 309 26.44 13.46 9.31
CA TRP A 309 27.35 12.42 8.85
C TRP A 309 27.06 12.05 7.40
N GLN A 310 28.04 12.28 6.53
CA GLN A 310 27.92 12.03 5.09
C GLN A 310 28.27 10.57 4.72
N GLY A 311 28.58 9.72 5.70
CA GLY A 311 28.75 8.30 5.44
C GLY A 311 27.42 7.61 5.11
N ASN A 312 27.51 6.40 4.57
CA ASN A 312 26.36 5.62 4.08
C ASN A 312 25.40 6.38 3.13
N ARG A 313 25.91 7.36 2.38
CA ARG A 313 25.13 8.23 1.48
C ARG A 313 24.05 9.06 2.21
N GLY A 314 24.38 9.55 3.41
CA GLY A 314 23.48 10.41 4.18
C GLY A 314 22.37 9.64 4.89
N ASP A 315 22.68 8.43 5.36
CA ASP A 315 21.81 7.64 6.24
C ASP A 315 22.55 7.28 7.54
N ILE A 316 21.85 6.69 8.51
CA ILE A 316 22.49 6.17 9.72
C ILE A 316 23.29 4.90 9.44
N PRO A 317 24.19 4.49 10.35
CA PRO A 317 25.05 3.33 10.10
C PRO A 317 24.28 2.02 9.95
N LYS A 318 24.86 1.12 9.17
CA LYS A 318 24.34 -0.24 8.98
C LYS A 318 24.17 -0.98 10.31
N GLY A 319 23.05 -1.66 10.50
CA GLY A 319 22.75 -2.44 11.69
C GLY A 319 22.21 -1.63 12.88
N TRP A 320 22.23 -0.30 12.82
CA TRP A 320 21.81 0.54 13.95
C TRP A 320 20.30 0.52 14.16
N LEU A 321 19.48 0.57 13.11
CA LEU A 321 18.02 0.46 13.24
C LEU A 321 17.61 -0.90 13.79
N GLU A 322 18.26 -1.94 13.30
CA GLU A 322 18.00 -3.33 13.66
C GLU A 322 18.32 -3.56 15.14
N SER A 323 19.37 -2.90 15.65
CA SER A 323 19.74 -2.96 17.06
C SER A 323 18.65 -2.44 18.01
N VAL A 324 17.75 -1.59 17.54
CA VAL A 324 16.64 -1.02 18.32
C VAL A 324 15.26 -1.54 17.89
N GLY A 325 15.22 -2.65 17.14
CA GLY A 325 13.96 -3.30 16.73
C GLY A 325 13.19 -2.56 15.64
N ALA A 326 13.89 -1.84 14.77
CA ALA A 326 13.32 -1.17 13.60
C ALA A 326 14.11 -1.54 12.33
N VAL A 327 13.59 -1.17 11.16
CA VAL A 327 14.27 -1.38 9.88
C VAL A 327 14.20 -0.13 9.01
N LYS A 328 15.07 -0.06 8.00
CA LYS A 328 15.07 1.05 7.05
C LYS A 328 13.74 1.11 6.30
N ARG A 329 13.28 -0.02 5.77
CA ARG A 329 12.02 -0.10 5.03
C ARG A 329 11.30 -1.42 5.30
N ALA A 330 9.98 -1.35 5.33
CA ALA A 330 9.12 -2.53 5.31
C ALA A 330 7.82 -2.20 4.56
N TYR A 331 7.26 -3.17 3.85
CA TYR A 331 5.97 -3.04 3.15
C TYR A 331 5.11 -4.31 3.30
N MET A 332 3.80 -4.17 3.47
CA MET A 332 2.85 -5.26 3.35
C MET A 332 2.31 -5.24 1.91
N PRO A 333 2.58 -6.27 1.08
CA PRO A 333 2.21 -6.29 -0.32
C PRO A 333 0.70 -6.24 -0.55
N VAL A 334 0.29 -5.90 -1.77
CA VAL A 334 -1.09 -6.08 -2.24
C VAL A 334 -1.42 -7.58 -2.30
N GLY A 335 -2.63 -7.95 -1.90
CA GLY A 335 -3.10 -9.33 -1.85
C GLY A 335 -2.60 -10.14 -0.66
N THR A 336 -2.03 -9.48 0.36
CA THR A 336 -1.69 -10.13 1.63
C THR A 336 -2.98 -10.53 2.31
N GLU A 337 -3.14 -11.83 2.59
CA GLU A 337 -4.28 -12.38 3.33
C GLU A 337 -4.20 -11.94 4.80
N LEU A 338 -5.26 -11.31 5.28
CA LEU A 338 -5.42 -10.93 6.68
C LEU A 338 -6.21 -12.02 7.42
N LYS A 339 -6.12 -12.07 8.75
CA LYS A 339 -6.85 -13.10 9.51
C LYS A 339 -8.36 -12.95 9.27
N HIS A 340 -9.03 -14.09 9.14
CA HIS A 340 -10.46 -14.14 8.84
C HIS A 340 -11.32 -13.62 9.99
N VAL A 341 -12.53 -13.17 9.65
CA VAL A 341 -13.50 -12.60 10.57
C VAL A 341 -14.84 -13.28 10.39
N ASP A 342 -15.37 -13.86 11.46
CA ASP A 342 -16.73 -14.40 11.49
C ASP A 342 -17.75 -13.27 11.63
N LEU A 343 -18.74 -13.23 10.74
CA LEU A 343 -19.79 -12.22 10.72
C LEU A 343 -21.17 -12.84 10.84
N LYS A 344 -21.97 -12.37 11.81
CA LYS A 344 -23.39 -12.71 11.95
C LYS A 344 -24.24 -11.99 10.89
N PRO A 345 -25.46 -12.48 10.63
CA PRO A 345 -26.37 -11.88 9.66
C PRO A 345 -26.59 -10.37 9.87
N GLY A 346 -26.17 -9.57 8.89
CA GLY A 346 -26.27 -8.11 8.87
C GLY A 346 -25.23 -7.35 9.71
N GLU A 347 -24.20 -8.03 10.23
CA GLU A 347 -23.01 -7.36 10.74
C GLU A 347 -22.23 -6.70 9.59
N ARG A 348 -21.67 -5.52 9.89
CA ARG A 348 -20.74 -4.80 9.02
C ARG A 348 -19.36 -4.88 9.63
N VAL A 349 -18.33 -5.01 8.82
CA VAL A 349 -16.93 -4.95 9.26
C VAL A 349 -16.21 -3.85 8.50
N ARG A 350 -15.39 -3.09 9.22
CA ARG A 350 -14.40 -2.18 8.67
C ARG A 350 -13.02 -2.69 9.10
N VAL A 351 -12.22 -3.13 8.15
CA VAL A 351 -10.85 -3.58 8.38
C VAL A 351 -9.91 -2.42 8.06
N GLU A 352 -9.18 -1.94 9.05
CA GLU A 352 -8.14 -0.94 8.88
C GLU A 352 -6.77 -1.60 8.99
N TYR A 353 -5.83 -1.25 8.11
CA TYR A 353 -4.49 -1.79 8.14
C TYR A 353 -3.44 -0.72 7.85
N GLY A 354 -2.26 -0.90 8.42
CA GLY A 354 -1.20 0.09 8.36
C GLY A 354 0.13 -0.42 8.90
N THR A 355 1.08 0.51 9.04
CA THR A 355 2.44 0.20 9.50
C THR A 355 2.56 0.52 10.99
N THR A 356 3.19 -0.38 11.74
CA THR A 356 3.61 -0.13 13.12
C THR A 356 4.94 0.61 13.07
N MET A 357 4.99 1.77 13.72
CA MET A 357 6.14 2.66 13.68
C MET A 357 6.79 2.79 15.05
N THR A 358 8.12 2.86 15.06
CA THR A 358 8.93 3.15 16.24
C THR A 358 9.57 4.53 16.08
N ARG A 359 9.57 5.30 17.17
CA ARG A 359 10.28 6.58 17.23
C ARG A 359 11.74 6.32 17.56
N ILE A 360 12.62 6.96 16.80
CA ILE A 360 14.07 6.75 16.83
C ILE A 360 14.76 8.06 17.18
N ASN A 361 15.61 8.03 18.20
CA ASN A 361 16.56 9.10 18.48
C ASN A 361 17.95 8.63 18.12
N TYR A 362 18.77 9.49 17.54
CA TYR A 362 20.18 9.22 17.34
C TYR A 362 20.99 10.48 17.55
N ARG A 363 22.27 10.29 17.83
CA ARG A 363 23.21 11.38 18.06
C ARG A 363 24.42 11.25 17.16
N GLU A 364 25.00 12.40 16.85
CA GLU A 364 26.25 12.52 16.13
C GLU A 364 27.22 13.37 16.94
N LEU A 365 28.51 13.11 16.76
CA LEU A 365 29.64 13.69 17.46
C LEU A 365 30.50 14.52 16.52
N HIS A 366 30.98 15.66 16.99
CA HIS A 366 31.86 16.56 16.26
C HIS A 366 32.92 17.15 17.18
N CYS A 367 34.00 17.65 16.59
CA CYS A 367 35.03 18.39 17.30
C CYS A 367 34.45 19.70 17.89
N GLY A 368 34.45 19.83 19.21
CA GLY A 368 33.97 21.04 19.87
C GLY A 368 35.02 22.12 19.98
N LYS A 369 34.60 23.29 20.49
CA LYS A 369 35.50 24.44 20.73
C LYS A 369 36.57 24.16 21.79
N SER A 370 36.41 23.10 22.57
CA SER A 370 37.38 22.63 23.57
C SER A 370 38.62 21.99 22.95
N GLY A 371 38.57 21.64 21.66
CA GLY A 371 39.61 20.85 20.99
C GLY A 371 39.50 19.34 21.23
N ASN A 372 38.39 18.88 21.81
CA ASN A 372 38.03 17.47 21.93
C ASN A 372 36.71 17.17 21.19
N TYR A 373 36.46 15.92 20.86
CA TYR A 373 35.18 15.46 20.32
C TYR A 373 34.13 15.41 21.44
N ASP A 374 33.45 16.53 21.67
CA ASP A 374 32.43 16.71 22.71
C ASP A 374 31.18 17.48 22.23
N LEU A 375 31.17 17.97 20.98
CA LEU A 375 29.99 18.62 20.42
C LEU A 375 29.03 17.55 19.88
N THR A 376 27.87 17.39 20.52
CA THR A 376 26.85 16.45 20.06
C THR A 376 25.70 17.13 19.33
N SER A 377 25.31 16.59 18.16
CA SER A 377 24.02 16.88 17.52
C SER A 377 23.03 15.78 17.89
N ALA A 378 21.85 16.14 18.38
CA ALA A 378 20.83 15.18 18.80
C ALA A 378 19.60 15.30 17.93
N TYR A 379 19.25 14.20 17.27
CA TYR A 379 18.08 14.11 16.41
C TYR A 379 16.99 13.32 17.11
N LYS A 380 15.93 14.04 17.50
CA LYS A 380 14.71 13.50 18.11
C LYS A 380 13.52 14.08 17.36
N GLN A 381 12.39 13.39 17.18
CA GLN A 381 12.16 11.95 17.17
C GLN A 381 12.00 11.62 15.68
N THR A 382 12.88 10.82 15.06
CA THR A 382 12.62 10.31 13.70
C THR A 382 11.74 9.06 13.78
N SER A 383 11.26 8.53 12.65
CA SER A 383 10.38 7.36 12.65
C SER A 383 10.83 6.28 11.69
N ALA A 384 10.81 5.03 12.17
CA ALA A 384 11.16 3.86 11.38
C ALA A 384 10.08 2.77 11.52
N PRO A 385 9.82 1.97 10.47
CA PRO A 385 8.93 0.82 10.56
C PRO A 385 9.47 -0.25 11.53
N SER A 386 8.55 -0.84 12.30
CA SER A 386 8.83 -1.92 13.25
C SER A 386 7.82 -3.08 13.18
N GLY A 387 7.02 -3.15 12.11
CA GLY A 387 6.00 -4.17 11.90
C GLY A 387 4.76 -3.62 11.20
N PHE A 388 3.66 -4.36 11.24
CA PHE A 388 2.36 -3.97 10.70
C PHE A 388 1.25 -4.17 11.73
N TRP A 389 0.08 -3.62 11.43
CA TRP A 389 -1.13 -3.85 12.17
C TRP A 389 -2.33 -3.89 11.23
N ALA A 390 -3.31 -4.68 11.59
CA ALA A 390 -4.63 -4.70 10.99
C ALA A 390 -5.69 -4.96 12.06
N GLU A 391 -6.79 -4.21 12.02
CA GLU A 391 -7.88 -4.26 12.99
C GLU A 391 -9.22 -4.28 12.27
N ALA A 392 -10.05 -5.27 12.60
CA ALA A 392 -11.42 -5.39 12.14
C ALA A 392 -12.37 -4.81 13.19
N LYS A 393 -13.07 -3.72 12.85
CA LYS A 393 -14.16 -3.17 13.64
C LYS A 393 -15.49 -3.67 13.10
N ILE A 394 -16.16 -4.53 13.87
CA ILE A 394 -17.41 -5.18 13.49
C ILE A 394 -18.56 -4.49 14.21
N THR A 395 -19.61 -4.13 13.47
CA THR A 395 -20.77 -3.39 13.95
C THR A 395 -22.04 -4.17 13.65
N ASP A 396 -22.84 -4.46 14.66
CA ASP A 396 -24.11 -5.16 14.52
C ASP A 396 -25.24 -4.22 14.02
N LYS A 397 -26.44 -4.78 13.80
CA LYS A 397 -27.62 -4.01 13.36
C LYS A 397 -28.10 -2.98 14.38
N ALA A 398 -27.82 -3.20 15.66
CA ALA A 398 -28.17 -2.29 16.75
C ALA A 398 -27.12 -1.18 16.95
N GLY A 399 -25.96 -1.27 16.27
CA GLY A 399 -24.86 -0.34 16.36
C GLY A 399 -23.81 -0.69 17.42
N ASN A 400 -23.90 -1.87 18.06
CA ASN A 400 -22.85 -2.33 18.99
C ASN A 400 -21.61 -2.73 18.21
N THR A 401 -20.43 -2.46 18.78
CA THR A 401 -19.15 -2.73 18.10
C THR A 401 -18.28 -3.69 18.88
N ARG A 402 -17.59 -4.60 18.17
CA ARG A 402 -16.44 -5.37 18.66
C ARG A 402 -15.24 -5.14 17.75
N THR A 403 -14.03 -5.29 18.27
CA THR A 403 -12.79 -5.16 17.52
C THR A 403 -11.97 -6.45 17.60
N GLU A 404 -11.35 -6.81 16.48
CA GLU A 404 -10.51 -8.01 16.38
C GLU A 404 -9.19 -7.64 15.70
N ASP A 405 -8.09 -8.16 16.23
CA ASP A 405 -6.77 -8.02 15.59
C ASP A 405 -6.66 -9.05 14.47
N VAL A 406 -6.61 -8.54 13.23
CA VAL A 406 -6.56 -9.37 12.03
C VAL A 406 -5.19 -9.34 11.35
N THR A 407 -4.16 -8.89 12.08
CA THR A 407 -2.78 -8.83 11.56
C THR A 407 -2.20 -10.24 11.40
N PRO A 408 -1.72 -10.63 10.21
CA PRO A 408 -0.99 -11.87 10.01
C PRO A 408 0.27 -11.93 10.88
N ASP A 409 0.58 -13.10 11.42
CA ASP A 409 1.69 -13.23 12.37
C ASP A 409 3.05 -12.95 11.70
N GLU A 410 3.20 -13.30 10.42
CA GLU A 410 4.41 -13.05 9.62
C GLU A 410 4.66 -11.57 9.29
N PHE A 411 3.64 -10.70 9.44
CA PHE A 411 3.75 -9.26 9.21
C PHE A 411 3.67 -8.45 10.52
N ARG A 412 3.27 -9.07 11.63
CA ARG A 412 3.04 -8.37 12.90
C ARG A 412 4.30 -7.70 13.42
N ASP A 413 5.36 -8.49 13.57
CA ASP A 413 6.63 -8.08 14.16
C ASP A 413 7.78 -8.36 13.19
N LEU A 414 8.89 -7.62 13.36
CA LEU A 414 10.11 -7.88 12.59
C LEU A 414 10.78 -9.20 13.06
N PRO A 415 11.43 -9.96 12.16
CA PRO A 415 11.61 -9.65 10.75
C PRO A 415 10.40 -10.00 9.88
N VAL A 416 10.03 -9.10 8.97
CA VAL A 416 8.99 -9.36 7.96
C VAL A 416 9.62 -9.73 6.61
N PRO A 417 8.96 -10.54 5.76
CA PRO A 417 9.54 -11.05 4.50
C PRO A 417 10.02 -9.96 3.52
N THR A 418 9.43 -8.78 3.65
CA THR A 418 9.56 -7.62 2.78
C THR A 418 10.49 -6.54 3.31
N GLN A 419 11.11 -6.76 4.48
CA GLN A 419 11.96 -5.73 5.05
C GLN A 419 13.24 -5.55 4.26
N THR A 420 13.72 -4.31 4.26
CA THR A 420 15.07 -3.98 3.83
C THR A 420 15.84 -3.52 5.05
N ILE A 421 16.88 -4.30 5.37
CA ILE A 421 17.94 -3.96 6.31
C ILE A 421 19.08 -3.29 5.55
N TYR A 422 19.91 -2.53 6.24
CA TYR A 422 21.14 -2.01 5.63
C TYR A 422 22.23 -3.06 5.45
#